data_AF-A0A241V512-F1
#
_entry.id   AF-A0A241V512-F1
#
_cell.length_a   1.000
_cell.length_b   1.000
_cell.length_c   1.000
_cell.angle_alpha   90.00
_cell.angle_beta   90.00
_cell.angle_gamma   90.00
#
_symmetry.space_group_name_H-M   'P 1'
#
loop_
_entity.id
_entity.type
_entity.pdbx_description
1 polymer ?
#
loop_
_entity_poly.entity_id
_entity_poly.type
_entity_poly.pdbx_seq_one_letter_code
_entity_poly.pdbx_strand_id
1 'polypeptide(L)'
;MPWIYLVHLKYPAFLQYFFIDQQFSRFSSDQFNNQQPWPFYLLCLMFSFLPWLFVSQFKFSKQALTQQLGQPIFILVVWWFISVTVFFSIPPSKLVGYILPATAPLAILIATMVDGVLENLVC
;
A
#
# COMPACT_ATOMS: atom_id res chain seq x y z
N MET A 1 1.72 -11.49 23.67
CA MET A 1 1.76 -12.92 23.31
C MET A 1 0.89 -13.89 24.12
N PRO A 2 0.08 -13.53 25.14
CA PRO A 2 -0.65 -14.55 25.91
C PRO A 2 -1.75 -15.25 25.11
N TRP A 3 -2.41 -14.54 24.20
CA TRP A 3 -3.53 -15.10 23.41
C TRP A 3 -3.10 -16.23 22.47
N ILE A 4 -2.02 -16.04 21.68
CA ILE A 4 -1.51 -17.06 20.74
C ILE A 4 -1.18 -18.36 21.51
N TYR A 5 -0.55 -18.23 22.67
CA TYR A 5 -0.18 -19.36 23.52
C TYR A 5 -1.42 -20.12 24.01
N LEU A 6 -2.41 -19.43 24.57
CA LEU A 6 -3.64 -20.05 25.08
C LEU A 6 -4.45 -20.74 23.98
N VAL A 7 -4.53 -20.14 22.79
CA VAL A 7 -5.22 -20.76 21.64
C VAL A 7 -4.49 -22.01 21.18
N HIS A 8 -3.16 -22.00 21.13
CA HIS A 8 -2.38 -23.18 20.77
C HIS A 8 -2.52 -24.32 21.79
N LEU A 9 -2.55 -24.01 23.09
CA LEU A 9 -2.81 -25.02 24.12
C LEU A 9 -4.18 -25.69 23.95
N LYS A 10 -5.20 -24.91 23.53
CA LYS A 10 -6.55 -25.44 23.26
C LYS A 10 -6.65 -26.15 21.90
N TYR A 11 -5.88 -25.72 20.91
CA TYR A 11 -5.87 -26.23 19.54
C TYR A 11 -4.42 -26.48 19.07
N PRO A 12 -3.89 -27.71 19.23
CA PRO A 12 -2.49 -28.00 18.96
C PRO A 12 -2.03 -27.72 17.51
N ALA A 13 -2.94 -27.79 16.54
CA ALA A 13 -2.62 -27.47 15.13
C ALA A 13 -2.63 -25.97 14.82
N PHE A 14 -2.98 -25.10 15.77
CA PHE A 14 -3.22 -23.68 15.52
C PHE A 14 -2.03 -22.95 14.91
N LEU A 15 -0.80 -23.20 15.39
CA LEU A 15 0.38 -22.48 14.90
C LEU A 15 0.70 -22.81 13.44
N GLN A 16 0.56 -24.08 13.06
CA GLN A 16 0.71 -24.51 11.67
C GLN A 16 -0.35 -23.80 10.80
N TYR A 17 -1.61 -23.85 11.21
CA TYR A 17 -2.69 -23.22 10.47
C TYR A 17 -2.53 -21.69 10.37
N PHE A 18 -2.25 -21.02 11.48
CA PHE A 18 -2.22 -19.56 11.54
C PHE A 18 -1.00 -18.96 10.83
N PHE A 19 0.19 -19.54 11.01
CA PHE A 19 1.41 -19.02 10.40
C PHE A 19 1.64 -19.63 9.02
N ILE A 20 1.63 -20.96 8.89
CA ILE A 20 1.95 -21.62 7.62
C ILE A 20 0.79 -21.49 6.64
N ASP A 21 -0.39 -22.02 6.97
CA ASP A 21 -1.47 -22.11 5.99
C ASP A 21 -2.08 -20.73 5.65
N GLN A 22 -2.22 -19.85 6.65
CA GLN A 22 -2.83 -18.52 6.42
C GLN A 22 -1.84 -17.43 6.00
N GLN A 23 -0.55 -17.49 6.36
CA GLN A 23 0.43 -16.47 5.91
C GLN A 23 1.24 -16.98 4.72
N PHE A 24 2.06 -18.01 4.92
CA PHE A 24 3.02 -18.47 3.90
C PHE A 24 2.33 -19.11 2.70
N SER A 25 1.43 -20.07 2.94
CA SER A 25 0.72 -20.75 1.85
C SER A 25 -0.13 -19.78 1.05
N ARG A 26 -0.83 -18.84 1.69
CA ARG A 26 -1.58 -17.78 0.96
C ARG A 26 -0.70 -16.83 0.16
N PHE A 27 0.51 -16.54 0.63
CA PHE A 27 1.43 -15.66 -0.08
C PHE A 27 2.06 -16.34 -1.31
N SER A 28 2.36 -17.64 -1.21
CA SER A 28 3.18 -18.35 -2.20
C SER A 28 2.43 -19.34 -3.10
N SER A 29 1.18 -19.70 -2.80
CA SER A 29 0.43 -20.71 -3.57
C SER A 29 -0.71 -20.13 -4.40
N ASP A 30 -0.97 -20.77 -5.55
CA ASP A 30 -2.06 -20.40 -6.47
C ASP A 30 -3.42 -21.04 -6.11
N GLN A 31 -3.50 -21.82 -5.03
CA GLN A 31 -4.68 -22.65 -4.70
C GLN A 31 -5.86 -21.87 -4.12
N PHE A 32 -5.72 -20.55 -3.94
CA PHE A 32 -6.73 -19.72 -3.30
C PHE A 32 -7.58 -18.94 -4.33
N ASN A 33 -8.86 -18.76 -4.01
CA ASN A 33 -9.80 -17.95 -4.81
C ASN A 33 -9.34 -16.48 -4.94
N ASN A 34 -9.91 -15.76 -5.91
CA ASN A 34 -9.60 -14.35 -6.22
C ASN A 34 -8.21 -14.12 -6.83
N GLN A 35 -7.82 -14.97 -7.77
CA GLN A 35 -6.63 -14.70 -8.58
C GLN A 35 -6.85 -13.42 -9.40
N GLN A 36 -5.90 -12.50 -9.30
CA GLN A 36 -5.95 -11.21 -9.99
C GLN A 36 -4.62 -10.92 -10.67
N PRO A 37 -4.63 -10.25 -11.84
CA PRO A 37 -3.42 -10.00 -12.60
C PRO A 37 -2.47 -9.07 -11.84
N TRP A 38 -1.19 -9.05 -12.25
CA TRP A 38 -0.17 -8.24 -11.58
C TRP A 38 -0.53 -6.75 -11.38
N PRO A 39 -1.05 -5.99 -12.39
CA PRO A 39 -1.35 -4.57 -12.23
C PRO A 39 -2.62 -4.27 -11.42
N PHE A 40 -3.29 -5.27 -10.85
CA PHE A 40 -4.56 -5.11 -10.14
C PHE A 40 -4.55 -3.96 -9.12
N TYR A 41 -3.57 -3.94 -8.22
CA TYR A 41 -3.49 -2.91 -7.19
C TYR A 41 -3.07 -1.53 -7.72
N LEU A 42 -2.22 -1.49 -8.75
CA LEU A 42 -1.89 -0.24 -9.42
C LEU A 42 -3.16 0.41 -9.99
N LEU A 43 -4.01 -0.38 -10.65
CA LEU A 43 -5.29 0.09 -11.17
C LEU A 43 -6.22 0.54 -10.04
N CYS A 44 -6.36 -0.26 -8.97
CA CYS A 44 -7.18 0.12 -7.80
C CYS A 44 -6.75 1.48 -7.22
N LEU A 45 -5.45 1.70 -7.04
CA LEU A 45 -4.91 2.96 -6.52
C LEU A 45 -5.15 4.12 -7.50
N MET A 46 -4.90 3.91 -8.80
CA MET A 46 -5.15 4.94 -9.81
C MET A 46 -6.61 5.38 -9.84
N PHE A 47 -7.56 4.43 -9.83
CA PHE A 47 -8.98 4.76 -9.81
C PHE A 47 -9.41 5.43 -8.50
N SER A 48 -8.89 4.98 -7.37
CA SER A 48 -9.26 5.53 -6.05
C SER A 48 -8.78 6.98 -5.87
N PHE A 49 -7.65 7.34 -6.48
CA PHE A 49 -7.04 8.67 -6.37
C PHE A 49 -7.22 9.55 -7.60
N LEU A 50 -7.97 9.08 -8.60
CA LEU A 50 -8.16 9.76 -9.88
C LEU A 50 -8.58 11.25 -9.72
N PRO A 51 -9.55 11.62 -8.84
CA PRO A 51 -9.93 13.02 -8.68
C PRO A 51 -8.76 13.91 -8.24
N TRP A 52 -7.94 13.40 -7.31
CA TRP A 52 -6.82 14.16 -6.75
C TRP A 52 -5.65 14.27 -7.72
N LEU A 53 -5.46 13.28 -8.60
CA LEU A 53 -4.48 13.35 -9.69
C LEU A 53 -4.85 14.44 -10.72
N PHE A 54 -6.14 14.66 -10.96
CA PHE A 54 -6.58 15.78 -11.80
C PHE A 54 -6.34 17.13 -11.12
N VAL A 55 -6.63 17.25 -9.82
CA VAL A 55 -6.37 18.49 -9.05
C VAL A 55 -4.89 18.83 -9.02
N SER A 56 -4.01 17.83 -8.89
CA SER A 56 -2.55 18.05 -8.96
C SER A 56 -2.03 18.35 -10.37
N GLN A 57 -2.92 18.38 -11.38
CA GLN A 57 -2.58 18.57 -12.80
C GLN A 57 -1.53 17.57 -13.31
N PHE A 58 -1.41 16.40 -12.66
CA PHE A 58 -0.35 15.43 -12.91
C PHE A 58 1.08 16.02 -12.84
N LYS A 59 1.27 17.13 -12.12
CA LYS A 59 2.58 17.77 -11.94
C LYS A 59 3.36 17.07 -10.84
N PHE A 60 4.35 16.28 -11.24
CA PHE A 60 5.28 15.62 -10.31
C PHE A 60 6.62 16.34 -10.30
N SER A 61 6.99 16.98 -9.18
CA SER A 61 8.31 17.58 -8.98
C SER A 61 8.98 16.98 -7.76
N LYS A 62 9.98 16.14 -7.98
CA LYS A 62 10.81 15.57 -6.90
C LYS A 62 11.43 16.67 -6.04
N GLN A 63 11.90 17.76 -6.67
CA GLN A 63 12.52 18.87 -5.95
C GLN A 63 11.51 19.54 -5.01
N ALA A 64 10.31 19.88 -5.50
CA ALA A 64 9.26 20.49 -4.68
C ALA A 64 8.82 19.55 -3.53
N LEU A 65 8.61 18.27 -3.84
CA LEU A 65 8.28 17.24 -2.85
C LEU A 65 9.34 17.14 -1.75
N THR A 66 10.62 17.13 -2.13
CA THR A 66 11.72 17.06 -1.16
C THR A 66 11.93 18.35 -0.38
N GLN A 67 11.54 19.51 -0.94
CA GLN A 67 11.60 20.79 -0.25
C GLN A 67 10.48 20.90 0.80
N GLN A 68 9.26 20.48 0.47
CA GLN A 68 8.13 20.51 1.40
C GLN A 68 8.21 19.41 2.49
N LEU A 69 8.53 18.17 2.11
CA LEU A 69 8.58 17.04 3.06
C LEU A 69 9.93 16.93 3.78
N GLY A 70 11.00 17.46 3.19
CA GLY A 70 12.36 17.12 3.57
C GLY A 70 12.80 15.76 2.99
N GLN A 71 14.09 15.64 2.67
CA GLN A 71 14.68 14.42 2.09
C GLN A 71 14.38 13.12 2.86
N PRO A 72 14.55 13.02 4.20
CA PRO A 72 14.35 11.74 4.90
C PRO A 72 12.89 11.27 4.87
N ILE A 73 11.93 12.20 5.02
CA ILE A 73 10.51 11.88 5.00
C ILE A 73 10.07 11.51 3.58
N PHE A 74 10.53 12.24 2.57
CA PHE A 74 10.26 11.90 1.17
C PHE A 74 10.70 10.46 0.84
N ILE A 75 11.94 10.10 1.23
CA ILE A 75 12.47 8.75 1.02
C ILE A 75 11.61 7.71 1.75
N LEU A 76 11.24 7.97 3.00
CA LEU A 76 10.39 7.07 3.80
C LEU A 76 9.04 6.85 3.12
N VAL A 77 8.36 7.92 2.72
CA VAL A 77 7.02 7.85 2.10
C VAL A 77 7.06 7.09 0.77
N VAL A 78 8.07 7.35 -0.06
CA VAL A 78 8.27 6.63 -1.33
C VAL A 78 8.54 5.15 -1.06
N TRP A 79 9.44 4.81 -0.13
CA TRP A 79 9.71 3.43 0.23
C TRP A 79 8.51 2.73 0.84
N TRP A 80 7.72 3.41 1.66
CA TRP A 80 6.49 2.88 2.23
C TRP A 80 5.49 2.55 1.11
N PHE A 81 5.22 3.48 0.20
CA PHE A 81 4.34 3.25 -0.94
C PHE A 81 4.79 2.08 -1.80
N ILE A 82 6.07 2.05 -2.18
CA ILE A 82 6.64 1.01 -3.04
C ILE A 82 6.61 -0.34 -2.34
N SER A 83 7.11 -0.43 -1.10
CA SER A 83 7.21 -1.70 -0.37
C SER A 83 5.85 -2.36 -0.18
N VAL A 84 4.83 -1.61 0.25
CA VAL A 84 3.47 -2.14 0.43
C VAL A 84 2.87 -2.58 -0.90
N THR A 85 2.95 -1.72 -1.93
CA THR A 85 2.35 -2.01 -3.23
C THR A 85 3.01 -3.22 -3.88
N VAL A 86 4.33 -3.30 -3.86
CA VAL A 86 5.09 -4.44 -4.43
C VAL A 86 4.81 -5.71 -3.63
N PHE A 87 4.90 -5.65 -2.29
CA PHE A 87 4.70 -6.82 -1.43
C PHE A 87 3.33 -7.46 -1.67
N PHE A 88 2.25 -6.67 -1.68
CA PHE A 88 0.91 -7.20 -1.93
C PHE A 88 0.67 -7.57 -3.39
N SER A 89 1.44 -7.05 -4.34
CA SER A 89 1.30 -7.43 -5.76
C SER A 89 1.92 -8.79 -6.10
N ILE A 90 2.75 -9.35 -5.22
CA ILE A 90 3.41 -10.65 -5.41
C ILE A 90 2.42 -11.83 -5.37
N PRO A 91 1.56 -11.99 -4.34
CA PRO A 91 0.69 -13.15 -4.27
C PRO A 91 -0.34 -13.20 -5.40
N PRO A 92 -0.72 -14.39 -5.88
CA PRO A 92 -1.72 -14.56 -6.94
C PRO A 92 -3.13 -14.17 -6.46
N SER A 93 -3.50 -14.55 -5.23
CA SER A 93 -4.80 -14.26 -4.61
C SER A 93 -4.81 -12.86 -3.99
N LYS A 94 -5.67 -11.97 -4.49
CA LYS A 94 -5.71 -10.56 -4.09
C LYS A 94 -7.11 -10.13 -3.68
N LEU A 95 -7.22 -9.41 -2.57
CA LEU A 95 -8.43 -8.73 -2.13
C LEU A 95 -8.19 -7.22 -2.19
N VAL A 96 -9.17 -6.47 -2.68
CA VAL A 96 -9.07 -5.00 -2.84
C VAL A 96 -8.61 -4.32 -1.54
N GLY A 97 -9.10 -4.77 -0.38
CA GLY A 97 -8.75 -4.19 0.92
C GLY A 97 -7.28 -4.31 1.33
N TYR A 98 -6.50 -5.22 0.74
CA TYR A 98 -5.09 -5.41 1.12
C TYR A 98 -4.20 -4.22 0.74
N ILE A 99 -4.60 -3.41 -0.24
CA ILE A 99 -3.81 -2.25 -0.67
C ILE A 99 -4.06 -1.00 0.18
N LEU A 100 -5.01 -1.03 1.11
CA LEU A 100 -5.35 0.12 1.95
C LEU A 100 -4.14 0.75 2.66
N PRO A 101 -3.14 0.00 3.17
CA PRO A 101 -1.97 0.63 3.79
C PRO A 101 -1.13 1.48 2.83
N ALA A 102 -1.23 1.28 1.51
CA ALA A 102 -0.54 2.10 0.50
C ALA A 102 -1.24 3.44 0.24
N THR A 103 -2.49 3.61 0.67
CA THR A 103 -3.24 4.86 0.44
C THR A 103 -2.68 6.01 1.26
N ALA A 104 -2.17 5.74 2.47
CA ALA A 104 -1.58 6.75 3.34
C ALA A 104 -0.35 7.46 2.72
N PRO A 105 0.72 6.74 2.29
CA PRO A 105 1.86 7.41 1.65
C PRO A 105 1.48 8.04 0.31
N LEU A 106 0.56 7.45 -0.44
CA LEU A 106 0.06 8.03 -1.70
C LEU A 106 -0.68 9.34 -1.46
N ALA A 107 -1.52 9.42 -0.42
CA ALA A 107 -2.24 10.63 -0.04
C ALA A 107 -1.27 11.75 0.37
N ILE A 108 -0.20 11.44 1.11
CA ILE A 108 0.84 12.41 1.48
C ILE A 108 1.49 13.00 0.21
N LEU A 109 1.91 12.14 -0.73
CA LEU A 109 2.52 12.59 -1.98
C LEU A 109 1.59 13.48 -2.79
N ILE A 110 0.33 13.07 -2.97
CA ILE A 110 -0.63 13.84 -3.77
C ILE A 110 -1.00 15.15 -3.07
N ALA A 111 -1.18 15.16 -1.76
CA ALA A 111 -1.47 16.39 -1.01
C ALA A 111 -0.37 17.43 -1.20
N THR A 112 0.90 17.04 -1.12
CA THR A 112 2.03 17.96 -1.37
C THR A 112 2.10 18.46 -2.81
N MET A 113 1.69 17.66 -3.80
CA MET A 113 1.59 18.13 -5.19
C MET A 113 0.48 19.16 -5.35
N VAL A 114 -0.68 18.89 -4.75
CA VAL A 114 -1.84 19.79 -4.79
C VAL A 114 -1.51 21.12 -4.11
N ASP A 115 -0.85 21.08 -2.95
CA ASP A 115 -0.45 22.27 -2.21
C ASP A 115 0.44 23.19 -3.06
N GLY A 116 1.47 22.63 -3.72
CA GLY A 116 2.30 23.39 -4.65
C GLY A 116 1.52 23.95 -5.86
N VAL A 117 0.50 23.25 -6.37
CA VAL A 117 -0.36 23.81 -7.44
C VAL A 117 -1.19 24.97 -6.92
N LEU A 118 -1.76 24.86 -5.71
CA LEU A 118 -2.57 25.91 -5.11
C LEU A 118 -1.75 27.17 -4.80
N GLU A 119 -0.53 27.03 -4.26
CA GLU A 119 0.36 28.17 -4.02
C GLU A 119 0.67 28.95 -5.31
N ASN A 120 0.86 28.25 -6.43
CA ASN A 120 1.10 28.84 -7.74
C ASN A 120 -0.14 29.50 -8.38
N LEU A 121 -1.34 29.22 -7.89
CA LEU A 121 -2.58 29.85 -8.38
C LEU A 121 -2.94 31.12 -7.59
N VAL A 122 -2.44 31.26 -6.37
CA VAL A 122 -2.74 32.38 -5.46
C VAL A 122 -1.70 33.51 -5.56
N CYS A 123 -0.47 33.22 -6.01
CA CYS A 123 0.58 34.19 -6.31
C CYS A 123 0.53 34.66 -7.78
#